data_AF-A0A2T2W525-F1
#
_entry.id   AF-A0A2T2W525-F1
#
_cell.length_a   1.000
_cell.length_b   1.000
_cell.length_c   1.000
_cell.angle_alpha   90.00
_cell.angle_beta   90.00
_cell.angle_gamma   90.00
#
_symmetry.space_group_name_H-M   'P 1'
#
loop_
_entity.id
_entity.type
_entity.pdbx_description
1 polymer ?
#
loop_
_entity_poly.entity_id
_entity_poly.type
_entity_poly.pdbx_seq_one_letter_code
_entity_poly.pdbx_strand_id
1 'polypeptide(L)'
;MEELLELRELLLADRVSDALLLVEEMTEMSKDDKLNKIFSFGVILLLNLIKQVTEGRTTRSWETSILNAVKQIQRTNQRRKAGGMYLTVQELQDTLEDAYDSALRQAALEAFEGRYDAAELAQRVEQEVVIDRAIALIVGSETDPAIG
;
A
#
# COMPACT_ATOMS: atom_id res chain seq x y z
N MET A 1 -11.22 21.43 5.90
CA MET A 1 -12.36 22.06 6.62
C MET A 1 -12.68 23.43 6.01
N GLU A 2 -11.70 24.06 5.34
CA GLU A 2 -11.84 25.30 4.58
C GLU A 2 -12.52 25.08 3.22
N GLU A 3 -12.22 23.97 2.56
CA GLU A 3 -12.77 23.56 1.26
C GLU A 3 -14.29 23.30 1.31
N LEU A 4 -14.80 22.83 2.46
CA LEU A 4 -16.25 22.66 2.66
C LEU A 4 -16.97 24.00 2.84
N LEU A 5 -16.28 25.01 3.37
CA LEU A 5 -16.83 26.36 3.50
C LEU A 5 -16.85 27.03 2.12
N GLU A 6 -15.77 26.90 1.34
CA GLU A 6 -15.69 27.39 -0.03
C GLU A 6 -16.74 26.72 -0.93
N LEU A 7 -16.90 25.40 -0.83
CA LEU A 7 -17.95 24.67 -1.55
C LEU A 7 -19.34 25.23 -1.21
N ARG A 8 -19.61 25.51 0.06
CA ARG A 8 -20.88 26.10 0.50
C ARG A 8 -21.07 27.50 -0.10
N GLU A 9 -20.03 28.32 -0.14
CA GLU A 9 -20.09 29.67 -0.71
C GLU A 9 -20.35 29.65 -2.21
N LEU A 10 -19.68 28.77 -2.95
CA LEU A 10 -19.90 28.58 -4.39
C LEU A 10 -21.35 28.14 -4.69
N LEU A 11 -21.88 27.21 -3.89
CA LEU A 11 -23.28 26.77 -4.01
C LEU A 11 -24.28 27.90 -3.69
N LEU A 12 -24.02 28.70 -2.65
CA LEU A 12 -24.88 29.85 -2.31
C LEU A 12 -24.83 30.96 -3.37
N ALA A 13 -23.72 31.06 -4.10
CA ALA A 13 -23.53 32.01 -5.20
C ALA A 13 -24.03 31.49 -6.57
N ASP A 14 -24.70 30.32 -6.61
CA ASP A 14 -25.15 29.63 -7.83
C ASP A 14 -24.00 29.31 -8.82
N ARG A 15 -22.77 29.25 -8.32
CA ARG A 15 -21.56 28.88 -9.09
C ARG A 15 -21.38 27.37 -9.11
N VAL A 16 -22.36 26.66 -9.64
CA VAL A 16 -22.41 25.19 -9.61
C VAL A 16 -21.22 24.55 -10.34
N SER A 17 -20.78 25.10 -11.47
CA SER A 17 -19.63 24.56 -12.20
C SER A 17 -18.34 24.61 -11.38
N ASP A 18 -18.08 25.71 -10.68
CA ASP A 18 -16.91 25.86 -9.84
C ASP A 18 -17.01 24.97 -8.59
N ALA A 19 -18.21 24.82 -8.03
CA ALA A 19 -18.46 23.89 -6.93
C ALA A 19 -18.17 22.43 -7.33
N LEU A 20 -18.50 22.03 -8.56
CA LEU A 20 -18.20 20.68 -9.07
C LEU A 20 -16.70 20.47 -9.25
N LEU A 21 -15.98 21.47 -9.77
CA LEU A 21 -14.52 21.41 -9.91
C LEU A 21 -13.84 21.20 -8.55
N LEU A 22 -14.24 21.96 -7.53
CA LEU A 22 -13.71 21.81 -6.18
C LEU A 22 -13.99 20.41 -5.60
N VAL A 23 -15.15 19.81 -5.90
CA VAL A 23 -15.46 18.43 -5.47
C VAL A 23 -14.54 17.41 -6.15
N GLU A 24 -14.23 17.59 -7.44
CA GLU A 24 -13.28 16.74 -8.16
C GLU A 24 -11.88 16.83 -7.53
N GLU A 25 -11.37 18.04 -7.29
CA GLU A 25 -10.07 18.27 -6.64
C GLU A 25 -10.01 17.65 -5.24
N MET A 26 -11.05 17.87 -4.41
CA MET A 26 -11.15 17.25 -3.08
C MET A 26 -11.19 15.72 -3.15
N THR A 27 -11.79 15.16 -4.20
CA THR A 27 -11.87 13.71 -4.41
C THR A 27 -10.51 13.14 -4.78
N GLU A 28 -9.79 13.80 -5.68
CA GLU A 28 -8.41 13.46 -6.04
C GLU A 28 -7.49 13.52 -4.83
N MET A 29 -7.48 14.63 -4.08
CA MET A 29 -6.69 14.76 -2.85
C MET A 29 -6.99 13.65 -1.83
N SER A 30 -8.27 13.30 -1.65
CA SER A 30 -8.65 12.22 -0.73
C SER A 30 -8.16 10.85 -1.19
N LYS A 31 -8.05 10.62 -2.50
CA LYS A 31 -7.54 9.39 -3.10
C LYS A 31 -6.03 9.32 -2.96
N ASP A 32 -5.32 10.39 -3.28
CA ASP A 32 -3.85 10.51 -3.15
C ASP A 32 -3.40 10.28 -1.71
N ASP A 33 -4.12 10.83 -0.73
CA ASP A 33 -3.88 10.59 0.69
C ASP A 33 -3.91 9.11 1.08
N LYS A 34 -4.74 8.30 0.40
CA LYS A 34 -4.82 6.85 0.64
C LYS A 34 -3.73 6.12 -0.11
N LEU A 35 -3.47 6.49 -1.36
CA LEU A 35 -2.36 5.97 -2.15
C LEU A 35 -1.03 6.13 -1.39
N ASN A 36 -0.73 7.33 -0.90
CA ASN A 36 0.49 7.62 -0.14
C ASN A 36 0.62 6.79 1.14
N LYS A 37 -0.48 6.55 1.86
CA LYS A 37 -0.49 5.70 3.04
C LYS A 37 -0.29 4.23 2.68
N ILE A 38 -0.97 3.76 1.64
CA ILE A 38 -0.84 2.38 1.16
C ILE A 38 0.57 2.14 0.64
N PHE A 39 1.15 3.06 -0.13
CA PHE A 39 2.54 3.04 -0.56
C PHE A 39 3.48 2.89 0.64
N SER A 40 3.33 3.73 1.66
CA SER A 40 4.20 3.72 2.85
C SER A 40 4.15 2.37 3.59
N PHE A 41 2.97 1.79 3.77
CA PHE A 41 2.82 0.46 4.37
C PHE A 41 3.23 -0.66 3.41
N GLY A 42 3.07 -0.45 2.11
CA GLY A 42 3.52 -1.33 1.03
C GLY A 42 5.03 -1.51 1.07
N VAL A 43 5.79 -0.42 1.23
CA VAL A 43 7.25 -0.49 1.42
C VAL A 43 7.62 -1.41 2.60
N ILE A 44 6.94 -1.27 3.74
CA ILE A 44 7.20 -2.11 4.93
C ILE A 44 6.83 -3.57 4.69
N LEU A 45 5.68 -3.83 4.04
CA LEU A 45 5.23 -5.17 3.69
C LEU A 45 6.23 -5.85 2.77
N LEU A 46 6.57 -5.21 1.65
CA LEU A 46 7.47 -5.72 0.63
C LEU A 46 8.88 -5.92 1.18
N LEU A 47 9.38 -5.01 2.02
CA LEU A 47 10.67 -5.14 2.70
C LEU A 47 10.78 -6.50 3.43
N ASN A 48 9.77 -6.83 4.23
CA ASN A 48 9.78 -8.07 5.00
C ASN A 48 9.56 -9.31 4.13
N LEU A 49 8.74 -9.21 3.07
CA LEU A 49 8.54 -10.31 2.12
C LEU A 49 9.80 -10.60 1.31
N ILE A 50 10.49 -9.56 0.83
CA ILE A 50 11.78 -9.69 0.13
C ILE A 50 12.76 -10.42 1.03
N LYS A 51 12.93 -9.98 2.29
CA LYS A 51 13.82 -10.64 3.26
C LYS A 51 13.47 -12.11 3.48
N GLN A 52 12.17 -12.44 3.55
CA GLN A 52 11.74 -13.84 3.68
C GLN A 52 12.14 -14.70 2.48
N VAL A 53 11.92 -14.18 1.26
CA VAL A 53 12.27 -14.88 0.02
C VAL A 53 13.77 -15.06 -0.09
N THR A 54 14.54 -14.00 0.20
CA THR A 54 15.99 -14.00 -0.01
C THR A 54 16.72 -14.84 1.01
N GLU A 55 16.28 -14.82 2.27
CA GLU A 55 16.93 -15.57 3.35
C GLU A 55 16.33 -16.97 3.55
N GLY A 56 15.23 -17.30 2.86
CA GLY A 56 14.55 -18.60 2.99
C GLY A 56 14.04 -18.89 4.40
N ARG A 57 13.80 -17.85 5.21
CA ARG A 57 13.38 -17.94 6.60
C ARG A 57 12.51 -16.76 6.99
N THR A 58 11.87 -16.85 8.14
CA THR A 58 11.09 -15.76 8.73
C THR A 58 11.45 -15.59 10.20
N THR A 59 11.16 -14.40 10.75
CA THR A 59 11.24 -14.14 12.19
C THR A 59 9.89 -13.63 12.69
N ARG A 60 9.64 -13.79 13.99
CA ARG A 60 8.41 -13.27 14.64
C ARG A 60 8.23 -11.77 14.46
N SER A 61 9.32 -11.00 14.43
CA SER A 61 9.24 -9.56 14.19
C SER A 61 8.85 -9.25 12.74
N TRP A 62 9.33 -10.02 11.77
CA TRP A 62 8.95 -9.84 10.36
C TRP A 62 7.48 -10.21 10.12
N GLU A 63 7.03 -11.33 10.68
CA GLU A 63 5.61 -11.73 10.64
C GLU A 63 4.69 -10.66 11.24
N THR A 64 5.07 -10.14 12.40
CA THR A 64 4.31 -9.07 13.07
C THR A 64 4.27 -7.81 12.21
N SER A 65 5.39 -7.42 11.59
CA SER A 65 5.44 -6.27 10.68
C SER A 65 4.59 -6.46 9.44
N ILE A 66 4.61 -7.65 8.83
CA ILE A 66 3.78 -8.03 7.68
C ILE A 66 2.29 -7.91 8.05
N LEU A 67 1.86 -8.56 9.14
CA LEU A 67 0.47 -8.54 9.58
C LEU A 67 -0.02 -7.12 9.90
N ASN A 68 0.83 -6.31 10.53
CA ASN A 68 0.52 -4.92 10.83
C ASN A 68 0.38 -4.08 9.56
N ALA A 69 1.32 -4.20 8.62
CA ALA A 69 1.27 -3.47 7.35
C ALA A 69 0.02 -3.84 6.54
N VAL A 70 -0.26 -5.14 6.40
CA VAL A 70 -1.47 -5.66 5.73
C VAL A 70 -2.73 -5.07 6.37
N LYS A 71 -2.85 -5.12 7.70
CA LYS A 71 -4.01 -4.57 8.42
C LYS A 71 -4.17 -3.07 8.20
N GLN A 72 -3.08 -2.31 8.12
CA GLN A 72 -3.15 -0.87 7.85
C GLN A 72 -3.53 -0.57 6.40
N ILE A 73 -3.03 -1.34 5.43
CA ILE A 73 -3.43 -1.23 4.02
C ILE A 73 -4.93 -1.52 3.89
N GLN A 74 -5.40 -2.63 4.44
CA GLN A 74 -6.83 -3.01 4.43
C GLN A 74 -7.70 -1.92 5.06
N ARG A 75 -7.31 -1.42 6.25
CA ARG A 75 -8.04 -0.36 6.94
C ARG A 75 -8.05 0.96 6.16
N THR A 76 -6.96 1.29 5.47
CA THR A 76 -6.87 2.50 4.65
C THR A 76 -7.72 2.39 3.40
N ASN A 77 -7.77 1.20 2.80
CA ASN A 77 -8.53 0.94 1.59
C ASN A 77 -10.04 0.74 1.84
N GLN A 78 -10.46 0.39 3.05
CA GLN A 78 -11.88 0.15 3.35
C GLN A 78 -12.73 1.43 3.42
N ARG A 79 -13.86 1.46 2.69
CA ARG A 79 -14.87 2.53 2.81
C ARG A 79 -15.78 2.29 4.02
N ARG A 80 -15.75 3.19 4.99
CA ARG A 80 -16.48 3.03 6.27
C ARG A 80 -18.01 3.18 6.19
N LYS A 81 -18.54 3.92 5.22
CA LYS A 81 -19.98 4.26 5.14
C LYS A 81 -20.69 3.70 3.90
N ALA A 82 -19.98 3.54 2.80
CA ALA A 82 -20.57 3.14 1.51
C ALA A 82 -20.44 1.64 1.21
N GLY A 83 -19.71 0.88 2.05
CA GLY A 83 -19.24 -0.46 1.68
C GLY A 83 -18.18 -0.41 0.55
N GLY A 84 -17.46 -1.51 0.35
CA GLY A 84 -16.43 -1.61 -0.70
C GLY A 84 -15.08 -0.96 -0.35
N MET A 85 -14.23 -0.85 -1.37
CA MET A 85 -12.85 -0.36 -1.27
C MET A 85 -12.65 0.97 -2.01
N TYR A 86 -11.68 1.77 -1.60
CA TYR A 86 -11.31 3.02 -2.29
C TYR A 86 -10.54 2.74 -3.58
N LEU A 87 -9.57 1.83 -3.51
CA LEU A 87 -8.74 1.34 -4.59
C LEU A 87 -9.21 -0.05 -5.03
N THR A 88 -9.15 -0.28 -6.33
CA THR A 88 -9.26 -1.60 -6.96
C THR A 88 -8.03 -2.46 -6.69
N VAL A 89 -8.10 -3.75 -7.01
CA VAL A 89 -6.93 -4.65 -6.90
C VAL A 89 -5.81 -4.21 -7.83
N GLN A 90 -6.12 -3.74 -9.05
CA GLN A 90 -5.12 -3.22 -9.97
C GLN A 90 -4.42 -1.99 -9.40
N GLU A 91 -5.15 -1.02 -8.86
CA GLU A 91 -4.54 0.17 -8.25
C GLU A 91 -3.69 -0.17 -7.01
N LEU A 92 -4.07 -1.20 -6.25
CA LEU A 92 -3.22 -1.72 -5.18
C LEU A 92 -1.93 -2.32 -5.74
N GLN A 93 -2.02 -3.12 -6.81
CA GLN A 93 -0.86 -3.71 -7.47
C GLN A 93 0.08 -2.62 -7.99
N ASP A 94 -0.44 -1.65 -8.75
CA ASP A 94 0.36 -0.53 -9.28
C ASP A 94 1.07 0.24 -8.15
N THR A 95 0.39 0.45 -7.02
CA THR A 95 0.98 1.12 -5.84
C THR A 95 2.09 0.29 -5.19
N LEU A 96 1.95 -1.05 -5.16
CA LEU A 96 2.98 -1.94 -4.61
C LEU A 96 4.18 -2.06 -5.56
N GLU A 97 3.95 -2.05 -6.87
CA GLU A 97 5.01 -2.03 -7.87
C GLU A 97 5.86 -0.75 -7.74
N ASP A 98 5.22 0.42 -7.56
CA ASP A 98 5.92 1.67 -7.29
C ASP A 98 6.70 1.64 -5.95
N ALA A 99 6.15 0.97 -4.93
CA ALA A 99 6.81 0.81 -3.64
C ALA A 99 7.99 -0.17 -3.66
N TYR A 100 8.08 -1.05 -4.66
CA TYR A 100 9.01 -2.18 -4.68
C TYR A 100 10.48 -1.74 -4.62
N ASP A 101 10.87 -0.78 -5.45
CA ASP A 101 12.24 -0.29 -5.51
C ASP A 101 12.73 0.27 -4.17
N SER A 102 11.83 0.95 -3.44
CA SER A 102 12.13 1.47 -2.11
C SER A 102 12.26 0.35 -1.09
N ALA A 103 11.40 -0.66 -1.16
CA ALA A 103 11.46 -1.83 -0.30
C ALA A 103 12.72 -2.67 -0.55
N LEU A 104 13.10 -2.87 -1.81
CA LEU A 104 14.29 -3.63 -2.21
C LEU A 104 15.57 -2.97 -1.70
N ARG A 105 15.69 -1.64 -1.83
CA ARG A 105 16.83 -0.89 -1.26
C ARG A 105 16.93 -1.06 0.25
N GLN A 106 15.81 -0.98 0.97
CA GLN A 106 15.80 -1.21 2.42
C GLN A 106 16.12 -2.66 2.78
N ALA A 107 15.61 -3.62 2.00
CA ALA A 107 15.88 -5.03 2.20
C ALA A 107 17.35 -5.34 2.01
N ALA A 108 18.03 -4.70 1.06
CA ALA A 108 19.47 -4.84 0.87
C ALA A 108 20.29 -4.39 2.08
N LEU A 109 19.88 -3.32 2.75
CA LEU A 109 20.56 -2.86 3.95
C LEU A 109 20.37 -3.80 5.15
N GLU A 110 19.20 -4.45 5.24
CA GLU A 110 18.85 -5.29 6.40
C GLU A 110 19.14 -6.79 6.19
N ALA A 111 19.01 -7.29 4.97
CA ALA A 111 19.17 -8.69 4.62
C ALA A 111 20.65 -9.07 4.67
N PHE A 112 20.94 -10.26 5.19
CA PHE A 112 22.31 -10.77 5.32
C PHE A 112 23.28 -9.78 5.99
N GLU A 113 22.79 -8.97 6.92
CA GLU A 113 23.57 -7.93 7.62
C GLU A 113 24.17 -6.88 6.65
N GLY A 114 23.49 -6.58 5.55
CA GLY A 114 23.93 -5.60 4.55
C GLY A 114 24.99 -6.14 3.59
N ARG A 115 25.16 -7.47 3.50
CA ARG A 115 26.19 -8.11 2.67
C ARG A 115 25.96 -7.94 1.17
N TYR A 116 24.73 -7.72 0.74
CA TYR A 116 24.37 -7.59 -0.67
C TYR A 116 23.80 -6.21 -0.95
N ASP A 117 24.11 -5.65 -2.12
CA ASP A 117 23.43 -4.45 -2.60
C ASP A 117 22.07 -4.76 -3.25
N ALA A 118 21.31 -3.72 -3.57
CA ALA A 118 19.97 -3.88 -4.15
C ALA A 118 19.98 -4.61 -5.50
N ALA A 119 21.04 -4.43 -6.31
CA ALA A 119 21.15 -5.06 -7.63
C ALA A 119 21.46 -6.57 -7.50
N GLU A 120 22.28 -6.95 -6.51
CA GLU A 120 22.58 -8.34 -6.19
C GLU A 120 21.35 -9.07 -5.63
N LEU A 121 20.53 -8.38 -4.84
CA LEU A 121 19.25 -8.91 -4.33
C LEU A 121 18.18 -9.02 -5.42
N ALA A 122 18.10 -8.05 -6.34
CA ALA A 122 17.16 -8.09 -7.47
C ALA A 122 17.34 -9.36 -8.32
N GLN A 123 18.58 -9.84 -8.47
CA GLN A 123 18.86 -11.08 -9.22
C GLN A 123 18.34 -12.35 -8.53
N ARG A 124 18.01 -12.26 -7.24
CA ARG A 124 17.56 -13.40 -6.42
C ARG A 124 16.07 -13.35 -6.11
N VAL A 125 15.38 -12.27 -6.50
CA VAL A 125 14.00 -12.03 -6.14
C VAL A 125 13.21 -11.68 -7.38
N GLU A 126 12.25 -12.52 -7.72
CA GLU A 126 11.26 -12.22 -8.75
C GLU A 126 10.25 -11.23 -8.17
N GLN A 127 10.23 -10.00 -8.70
CA GLN A 127 9.34 -8.94 -8.25
C GLN A 127 7.86 -9.38 -8.27
N GLU A 128 7.44 -10.01 -9.36
CA GLU A 128 6.07 -10.51 -9.56
C GLU A 128 5.63 -11.44 -8.41
N VAL A 129 6.48 -12.40 -8.01
CA VAL A 129 6.20 -13.32 -6.90
C VAL A 129 5.98 -12.59 -5.57
N VAL A 130 6.76 -11.52 -5.31
CA VAL A 130 6.62 -10.73 -4.08
C VAL A 130 5.33 -9.92 -4.10
N ILE A 131 5.02 -9.28 -5.23
CA ILE A 131 3.81 -8.47 -5.42
C ILE A 131 2.56 -9.33 -5.32
N ASP A 132 2.53 -10.49 -5.98
CA ASP A 132 1.42 -11.44 -5.93
C ASP A 132 1.14 -11.89 -4.49
N ARG A 133 2.22 -12.22 -3.75
CA ARG A 133 2.10 -12.60 -2.35
C ARG A 133 1.58 -11.46 -1.48
N ALA A 134 2.03 -10.23 -1.73
CA ALA A 134 1.53 -9.06 -1.01
C ALA A 134 0.04 -8.83 -1.30
N ILE A 135 -0.38 -8.92 -2.56
CA ILE A 135 -1.79 -8.80 -2.97
C ILE A 135 -2.65 -9.90 -2.32
N ALA A 136 -2.21 -11.15 -2.34
CA ALA A 136 -2.91 -12.27 -1.71
C ALA A 136 -3.17 -12.01 -0.21
N LEU A 137 -2.15 -11.51 0.50
CA LEU A 137 -2.26 -11.14 1.91
C LEU A 137 -3.24 -9.97 2.14
N ILE A 138 -3.23 -8.96 1.27
CA ILE A 138 -4.09 -7.77 1.39
C ILE A 138 -5.55 -8.11 1.09
N VAL A 139 -5.81 -8.87 0.04
CA VAL A 139 -7.17 -9.20 -0.42
C VAL A 139 -7.78 -10.34 0.42
N GLY A 140 -6.95 -11.13 1.11
CA GLY A 140 -7.41 -12.21 1.97
C GLY A 140 -7.79 -13.48 1.20
N SER A 141 -7.13 -13.75 0.07
CA SER A 141 -7.18 -15.08 -0.53
C SER A 141 -6.42 -16.04 0.38
N GLU A 142 -7.15 -16.90 1.10
CA GLU A 142 -6.62 -17.90 2.02
C GLU A 142 -5.43 -18.66 1.43
N THR A 143 -4.27 -18.52 2.07
CA THR A 143 -3.36 -19.64 2.29
C THR A 143 -2.68 -19.43 3.63
N ASP A 144 -3.38 -19.78 4.71
CA ASP A 144 -2.70 -20.17 5.93
C ASP A 144 -3.26 -21.50 6.45
N PRO A 145 -2.60 -22.64 6.16
CA PRO A 145 -2.96 -23.93 6.73
C PRO A 145 -2.53 -24.07 8.21
N ALA A 146 -1.99 -23.03 8.86
CA ALA A 146 -1.41 -23.12 10.20
C ALA A 146 -2.28 -22.51 11.32
N ILE A 147 -3.60 -22.41 11.13
CA ILE A 147 -4.55 -22.24 12.24
C ILE A 147 -5.51 -23.43 12.25
N GLY A 148 -5.00 -24.56 12.71
CA GLY A 148 -5.72 -25.76 13.12
C GLY A 148 -5.29 -26.16 14.52
#